data_AF-A0A658NJ67-F1
#
_entry.id   AF-A0A658NJ67-F1
#
_cell.length_a   1.000
_cell.length_b   1.000
_cell.length_c   1.000
_cell.angle_alpha   90.00
_cell.angle_beta   90.00
_cell.angle_gamma   90.00
#
_symmetry.space_group_name_H-M   'P 1'
#
loop_
_entity.id
_entity.type
_entity.pdbx_description
1 polymer ?
#
loop_
_entity_poly.entity_id
_entity_poly.type
_entity_poly.pdbx_seq_one_letter_code
_entity_poly.pdbx_strand_id
1 'polypeptide(L)'
;PDWLSRLDEAWLVIPLQTAERLIGFVVLGSPRTPFDIDWEVLDLLKTAQRQAARYLDRMLAAEALLEARNFDSFNRMSAFVVHDL
;
A
#
# COMPACT_ATOMS: atom_id res chain seq x y z
N PRO A 1 -18.72 -1.63 -4.35
CA PRO A 1 -18.32 -3.05 -4.44
C PRO A 1 -18.92 -3.84 -3.29
N ASP A 2 -19.33 -5.09 -3.51
CA ASP A 2 -20.05 -5.86 -2.49
C ASP A 2 -19.26 -6.03 -1.19
N TRP A 3 -17.93 -6.16 -1.27
CA TRP A 3 -17.09 -6.27 -0.07
C TRP A 3 -17.19 -5.04 0.84
N LEU A 4 -17.32 -3.84 0.27
CA LEU A 4 -17.42 -2.59 1.03
C LEU A 4 -18.81 -2.43 1.63
N SER A 5 -19.84 -2.84 0.88
CA SER A 5 -21.23 -2.80 1.34
C SER A 5 -21.54 -3.79 2.46
N ARG A 6 -20.67 -4.79 2.70
CA ARG A 6 -20.76 -5.73 3.84
C ARG A 6 -20.07 -5.24 5.11
N LEU A 7 -19.40 -4.08 5.06
CA LEU A 7 -18.78 -3.47 6.23
C LEU A 7 -19.81 -2.55 6.89
N ASP A 8 -20.56 -3.06 7.85
CA ASP A 8 -21.71 -2.38 8.47
C ASP A 8 -21.36 -1.00 9.06
N GLU A 9 -20.12 -0.81 9.52
CA GLU A 9 -19.67 0.45 10.11
C GLU A 9 -18.80 1.30 9.19
N ALA A 10 -18.65 0.96 7.90
CA ALA A 10 -17.79 1.71 6.98
C ALA A 10 -18.26 3.16 6.85
N TRP A 11 -17.39 4.09 7.24
CA TRP A 11 -17.72 5.52 7.29
C TRP A 11 -16.88 6.34 6.32
N LEU A 12 -15.55 6.19 6.37
CA LEU A 12 -14.64 6.90 5.47
C LEU A 12 -13.78 5.93 4.68
N VAL A 13 -13.69 6.18 3.39
CA VAL A 13 -12.77 5.47 2.49
C VAL A 13 -11.66 6.43 2.09
N ILE A 14 -10.44 6.11 2.50
CA ILE A 14 -9.26 6.94 2.32
C ILE A 14 -8.33 6.24 1.33
N PRO A 15 -8.10 6.81 0.13
CA PRO A 15 -7.25 6.19 -0.88
C PRO A 15 -5.77 6.31 -0.51
N LEU A 16 -5.04 5.20 -0.47
CA LEU A 16 -3.59 5.19 -0.33
C LEU A 16 -2.96 5.29 -1.72
N GLN A 17 -2.76 6.52 -2.19
CA GLN A 17 -2.18 6.80 -3.50
C GLN A 17 -0.93 7.68 -3.41
N THR A 18 0.03 7.42 -4.28
CA THR A 18 1.14 8.32 -4.59
C THR A 18 0.79 9.14 -5.84
N ALA A 19 1.75 9.91 -6.38
CA ALA A 19 1.54 10.61 -7.65
C ALA A 19 1.48 9.65 -8.85
N GLU A 20 2.03 8.45 -8.68
CA GLU A 20 2.27 7.48 -9.74
C GLU A 20 1.21 6.38 -9.76
N ARG A 21 0.66 5.98 -8.60
CA ARG A 21 -0.34 4.91 -8.51
C ARG A 21 -1.20 4.94 -7.25
N LEU A 22 -2.37 4.31 -7.36
CA LEU A 22 -3.19 3.88 -6.22
C LEU A 22 -2.68 2.53 -5.71
N ILE A 23 -2.30 2.46 -4.45
CA ILE A 23 -1.82 1.24 -3.79
C ILE A 23 -2.99 0.46 -3.18
N GLY A 24 -3.98 1.17 -2.62
CA GLY A 24 -5.15 0.56 -2.00
C GLY A 24 -6.02 1.57 -1.26
N PHE A 25 -6.84 1.08 -0.33
CA PHE A 25 -7.75 1.91 0.45
C PHE A 25 -7.66 1.54 1.94
N VAL A 26 -7.83 2.55 2.79
CA VAL A 26 -8.13 2.38 4.22
C VAL A 26 -9.59 2.71 4.42
N VAL A 27 -10.33 1.83 5.08
CA VAL A 27 -11.71 2.08 5.48
C VAL A 27 -11.75 2.33 6.98
N LEU A 28 -12.16 3.51 7.40
CA LEU A 28 -12.40 3.83 8.80
C LEU A 28 -13.84 3.48 9.16
N GLY A 29 -13.99 2.83 10.31
CA GLY A 29 -15.29 2.60 10.94
C GLY A 29 -15.91 3.91 11.42
N SER A 30 -17.21 3.87 11.67
CA SER A 30 -17.97 4.99 12.22
C SER A 30 -17.39 5.42 13.57
N PRO A 31 -17.37 6.73 13.86
CA PRO A 31 -16.81 7.23 15.10
C PRO A 31 -17.69 6.79 16.28
N ARG A 32 -17.06 6.47 17.42
CA ARG A 32 -17.77 6.00 18.63
C ARG A 32 -18.60 7.08 19.32
N THR A 33 -18.38 8.34 18.95
CA THR A 33 -19.06 9.54 19.45
C THR A 33 -19.38 10.45 18.27
N PRO A 34 -20.35 11.39 18.41
CA PRO A 34 -20.56 12.42 17.39
C PRO A 34 -19.24 13.07 17.02
N PHE A 35 -18.93 13.10 15.73
CA PHE A 35 -17.67 13.59 15.20
C PHE A 35 -17.95 14.26 13.87
N ASP A 36 -17.64 15.55 13.81
CA ASP A 36 -17.75 16.34 12.59
C ASP A 36 -16.41 16.35 11.85
N ILE A 37 -16.48 16.18 10.54
CA ILE A 37 -15.31 16.29 9.68
C ILE A 37 -15.18 17.74 9.26
N ASP A 38 -14.24 18.44 9.87
CA ASP A 38 -13.86 19.79 9.48
C ASP A 38 -12.61 19.82 8.59
N TRP A 39 -12.15 21.03 8.27
CA TRP A 39 -11.00 21.22 7.41
C TRP A 39 -9.68 20.74 8.04
N GLU A 40 -9.55 20.79 9.37
CA GLU A 40 -8.33 20.38 10.08
C GLU A 40 -8.24 18.85 10.10
N VAL A 41 -9.36 18.18 10.39
CA VAL A 41 -9.47 16.73 10.28
C VAL A 41 -9.15 16.28 8.85
N LEU A 42 -9.70 16.95 7.83
CA LEU A 42 -9.40 16.61 6.44
C LEU A 42 -7.92 16.80 6.10
N ASP A 43 -7.26 17.83 6.62
CA ASP A 43 -5.83 18.03 6.38
C ASP A 43 -4.98 16.96 7.09
N LEU A 44 -5.34 16.60 8.32
CA LEU A 44 -4.71 15.51 9.05
C LEU A 44 -4.87 14.18 8.32
N LEU A 45 -6.08 13.85 7.86
CA LEU A 45 -6.35 12.63 7.10
C LEU A 45 -5.55 12.62 5.79
N LYS A 46 -5.47 13.74 5.06
CA LYS A 46 -4.64 13.85 3.85
C LYS A 46 -3.16 13.64 4.15
N THR A 47 -2.65 14.20 5.25
CA THR A 47 -1.25 14.05 5.65
C THR A 47 -0.93 12.61 6.03
N ALA A 48 -1.76 11.99 6.88
CA ALA A 48 -1.62 10.58 7.26
C ALA A 48 -1.71 9.66 6.04
N GLN A 49 -2.70 9.89 5.17
CA GLN A 49 -2.88 9.16 3.91
C GLN A 49 -1.63 9.20 3.03
N ARG A 50 -1.03 10.38 2.83
CA ARG A 50 0.21 10.53 2.05
C ARG A 50 1.41 9.81 2.70
N GLN A 51 1.53 9.88 4.02
CA GLN A 51 2.62 9.21 4.75
C GLN A 51 2.48 7.69 4.63
N ALA A 52 1.29 7.15 4.87
CA ALA A 52 1.01 5.73 4.74
C ALA A 52 1.25 5.24 3.31
N ALA A 53 0.74 5.96 2.30
CA ALA A 53 0.93 5.60 0.90
C ALA A 53 2.42 5.55 0.53
N ARG A 54 3.21 6.56 0.89
CA ARG A 54 4.65 6.61 0.62
C ARG A 54 5.43 5.49 1.33
N TYR A 55 5.03 5.15 2.55
CA TYR A 55 5.68 4.08 3.30
C TYR A 55 5.44 2.72 2.63
N LEU A 56 4.18 2.41 2.31
CA LEU A 56 3.83 1.18 1.61
C LEU A 56 4.49 1.09 0.24
N ASP A 57 4.53 2.20 -0.50
CA ASP A 57 5.19 2.26 -1.80
C ASP A 57 6.66 1.85 -1.73
N ARG A 58 7.39 2.39 -0.74
CA ARG A 58 8.80 2.07 -0.50
C ARG A 58 8.99 0.61 -0.09
N MET A 59 8.10 0.09 0.76
CA MET A 59 8.15 -1.30 1.20
C MET A 59 7.98 -2.26 0.02
N LEU A 60 6.97 -2.02 -0.83
CA LEU A 60 6.73 -2.80 -2.05
C LEU A 60 7.90 -2.70 -3.04
N ALA A 61 8.49 -1.51 -3.20
CA ALA A 61 9.66 -1.33 -4.06
C ALA A 61 10.90 -2.09 -3.52
N ALA A 62 11.10 -2.10 -2.20
CA ALA A 62 12.17 -2.84 -1.57
C ALA A 62 11.98 -4.36 -1.72
N GLU A 63 10.75 -4.85 -1.56
CA GLU A 63 10.41 -6.26 -1.77
C GLU A 63 10.68 -6.69 -3.22
N ALA A 64 10.22 -5.90 -4.20
CA ALA A 64 10.48 -6.14 -5.61
C ALA A 64 11.99 -6.15 -5.95
N LEU A 65 12.78 -5.28 -5.30
CA LEU A 65 14.24 -5.26 -5.48
C LEU A 65 14.89 -6.53 -4.92
N LEU A 66 14.45 -7.02 -3.76
CA LEU A 66 14.96 -8.27 -3.18
C LEU A 66 14.62 -9.47 -4.07
N GLU A 67 13.39 -9.53 -4.57
CA GLU A 67 12.94 -10.56 -5.51
C GLU A 67 13.77 -10.56 -6.79
N ALA A 68 13.98 -9.39 -7.41
CA ALA A 68 14.82 -9.26 -8.61
C ALA A 68 16.26 -9.73 -8.38
N ARG A 69 16.85 -9.44 -7.22
CA ARG A 69 18.22 -9.89 -6.88
C ARG A 69 18.31 -11.40 -6.65
N ASN A 70 17.26 -12.01 -6.13
CA ASN A 70 17.19 -13.47 -5.97
C ASN A 70 17.10 -14.14 -7.34
N PHE A 71 16.28 -13.61 -8.26
CA PHE A 71 16.22 -14.10 -9.64
C PHE A 71 17.55 -13.94 -10.37
N ASP A 72 18.24 -12.80 -10.22
CA ASP A 72 19.57 -12.59 -10.82
C ASP A 72 20.60 -13.61 -10.29
N SER A 73 20.62 -13.85 -8.99
CA SER A 73 21.54 -14.82 -8.37
C SER A 73 21.24 -16.25 -8.81
N PHE A 74 19.97 -16.62 -8.96
CA PHE A 74 19.56 -17.92 -9.50
C PHE A 74 19.96 -18.10 -10.97
N ASN A 75 19.73 -17.07 -11.80
CA ASN A 75 20.15 -17.08 -13.20
C ASN A 75 21.67 -17.23 -13.33
N ARG A 76 22.44 -16.54 -12.49
CA ARG A 76 23.90 -16.63 -12.49
C ARG A 76 24.41 -18.01 -12.08
N MET A 77 23.79 -18.65 -11.08
CA MET A 77 24.14 -20.01 -10.65
C MET A 77 23.83 -21.05 -11.74
N SER A 78 22.68 -20.92 -12.41
CA SER A 78 22.27 -21.84 -13.49
C SER A 78 23.18 -21.73 -14.71
N ALA A 79 23.61 -20.52 -15.08
CA ALA A 79 24.56 -20.31 -16.17
C ALA A 79 25.93 -20.95 -15.89
N PHE A 80 26.36 -21.02 -14.62
CA PHE A 80 27.62 -21.64 -14.22
C PHE A 80 27.56 -23.18 -14.39
N VAL A 81 26.45 -23.81 -13.99
CA VAL A 81 26.25 -25.26 -14.12
C VAL A 81 26.19 -25.71 -15.59
N VAL A 82 25.59 -24.89 -16.46
CA VAL A 82 25.53 -25.18 -17.91
C VAL A 82 26.89 -25.07 -18.57
N HIS A 83 27.78 -24.20 -18.09
CA HIS A 83 29.09 -23.97 -18.71
C HIS A 83 30.16 -25.00 -18.31
N ASP A 84 30.00 -25.66 -17.16
CA ASP A 84 30.92 -26.71 -16.66
C ASP A 84 30.52 -28.14 -17.10
N LEU A 85 29.54 -28.28 -18.02
CA LEU A 85 29.05 -29.54 -18.60
C LEU A 85 29.60 -29.78 -20.02
#